data_AF-A0A9Q1L3U2-F1
#
_entry.id   AF-A0A9Q1L3U2-F1
#
_cell.length_a   1.000
_cell.length_b   1.000
_cell.length_c   1.000
_cell.angle_alpha   90.00
_cell.angle_beta   90.00
_cell.angle_gamma   90.00
#
_symmetry.space_group_name_H-M   'P 1'
#
loop_
_entity.id
_entity.type
_entity.pdbx_description
1 polymer ?
#
loop_
_entity_poly.entity_id
_entity_poly.type
_entity_poly.pdbx_seq_one_letter_code
_entity_poly.pdbx_strand_id
1 'polypeptide(L)'
;MLKYLKIGLENHLKGGFFSMYENIHRHYSAAGDLGTLDFNGESEYCNFPGDDLTIAKGYSKVIESLASVLSPGMIQLGRKVAKIEWQSGNCCLDLENGDSTKPVKLHFRDGSVIPPLPSFKAQEISRLGFGVVDKLFLQLSPNHDENVGYDEMDFPNMRMVFHPSGAHLSHPKIPLWIRRTALIHPIYPKSSVLVSWFAGEEALEVDNLDDEEIINGVSTTMSQFLANSKHFKNSNSIKFSKILKCKWGTDPLFLGSYSYIAVGSSGDDFDAIAEPLPKGNLQNSLNFKCYFQVTTTSS
;
A
#
# COMPACT_ATOMS: atom_id res chain seq x y z
N MET A 1 -21.72 41.59 2.04
CA MET A 1 -20.79 40.88 2.95
C MET A 1 -21.23 39.44 3.22
N LEU A 2 -22.42 39.18 3.79
CA LEU A 2 -22.93 37.82 4.07
C LEU A 2 -23.02 36.88 2.86
N LYS A 3 -23.42 37.37 1.68
CA LYS A 3 -23.48 36.57 0.44
C LYS A 3 -22.09 36.13 -0.05
N TYR A 4 -21.08 37.00 0.07
CA TYR A 4 -19.69 36.69 -0.28
C TYR A 4 -19.04 35.73 0.72
N LEU A 5 -19.35 35.87 2.02
CA LEU A 5 -18.96 34.90 3.05
C LEU A 5 -19.57 33.52 2.80
N LYS A 6 -20.83 33.46 2.38
CA LYS A 6 -21.53 32.20 2.04
C LYS A 6 -20.92 31.53 0.80
N ILE A 7 -20.65 32.30 -0.26
CA ILE A 7 -20.01 31.79 -1.48
C ILE A 7 -18.58 31.31 -1.20
N GLY A 8 -17.81 32.06 -0.38
CA GLY A 8 -16.47 31.65 0.04
C GLY A 8 -16.48 30.35 0.84
N LEU A 9 -17.45 30.19 1.75
CA LEU A 9 -17.62 28.96 2.52
C LEU A 9 -18.03 27.77 1.63
N GLU A 10 -18.95 27.97 0.69
CA GLU A 10 -19.38 26.95 -0.29
C GLU A 10 -18.21 26.51 -1.18
N ASN A 11 -17.38 27.43 -1.64
CA ASN A 11 -16.20 27.11 -2.45
C ASN A 11 -15.12 26.37 -1.65
N HIS A 12 -14.87 26.75 -0.40
CA HIS A 12 -13.93 26.02 0.47
C HIS A 12 -14.40 24.60 0.79
N LEU A 13 -15.70 24.41 1.00
CA LEU A 13 -16.27 23.08 1.21
C LEU A 13 -16.14 22.23 -0.05
N LYS A 14 -16.48 22.76 -1.24
CA LYS A 14 -16.28 22.05 -2.51
C LYS A 14 -14.83 21.64 -2.73
N GLY A 15 -13.88 22.54 -2.44
CA GLY A 15 -12.45 22.24 -2.50
C GLY A 15 -12.06 21.11 -1.55
N GLY A 16 -12.52 21.15 -0.30
CA GLY A 16 -12.28 20.07 0.67
C GLY A 16 -12.85 18.72 0.22
N PHE A 17 -14.07 18.69 -0.33
CA PHE A 17 -14.66 17.46 -0.87
C PHE A 17 -13.86 16.91 -2.05
N PHE A 18 -13.42 17.77 -2.97
CA PHE A 18 -12.57 17.36 -4.08
C PHE A 18 -11.27 16.73 -3.56
N SER A 19 -10.58 17.39 -2.63
CA SER A 19 -9.36 16.83 -2.02
C SER A 19 -9.61 15.53 -1.26
N MET A 20 -10.77 15.38 -0.61
CA MET A 20 -11.14 14.11 0.02
C MET A 20 -11.25 12.98 -1.02
N TYR A 21 -11.95 13.20 -2.13
CA TYR A 21 -12.06 12.20 -3.20
C TYR A 21 -10.71 11.93 -3.88
N GLU A 22 -9.92 12.98 -4.14
CA GLU A 22 -8.55 12.85 -4.64
C GLU A 22 -7.72 11.93 -3.74
N ASN A 23 -7.72 12.18 -2.42
CA ASN A 23 -7.00 11.32 -1.47
C ASN A 23 -7.52 9.88 -1.46
N ILE A 24 -8.84 9.66 -1.57
CA ILE A 24 -9.42 8.33 -1.72
C ILE A 24 -8.84 7.63 -2.96
N HIS A 25 -8.81 8.30 -4.11
CA HIS A 25 -8.24 7.73 -5.34
C HIS A 25 -6.74 7.46 -5.22
N ARG A 26 -5.96 8.34 -4.58
CA ARG A 26 -4.53 8.11 -4.30
C ARG A 26 -4.32 6.84 -3.46
N HIS A 27 -5.22 6.52 -2.53
CA HIS A 27 -5.14 5.28 -1.75
C HIS A 27 -5.45 4.02 -2.55
N TYR A 28 -6.21 4.12 -3.64
CA TYR A 28 -6.54 3.00 -4.52
C TYR A 28 -5.47 2.76 -5.60
N SER A 29 -4.99 3.83 -6.23
CA SER A 29 -4.00 3.75 -7.31
C SER A 29 -2.56 3.75 -6.83
N ALA A 30 -2.30 4.07 -5.55
CA ALA A 30 -0.98 4.40 -5.01
C ALA A 30 -0.24 5.57 -5.68
N ALA A 31 -0.85 6.25 -6.64
CA ALA A 31 -0.27 7.44 -7.24
C ALA A 31 -0.20 8.55 -6.19
N GLY A 32 1.02 8.95 -5.81
CA GLY A 32 1.25 10.02 -4.85
C GLY A 32 0.72 11.38 -5.33
N ASP A 33 0.62 11.56 -6.65
CA ASP A 33 0.00 12.67 -7.36
C ASP A 33 -0.86 12.07 -8.49
N LEU A 34 -2.15 12.37 -8.53
CA LEU A 34 -3.03 11.85 -9.59
C LEU A 34 -2.66 12.41 -10.98
N GLY A 35 -1.90 13.50 -11.05
CA GLY A 35 -1.36 14.02 -12.31
C GLY A 35 -0.33 13.10 -12.97
N THR A 36 0.22 12.12 -12.24
CA THR A 36 1.14 11.13 -12.82
C THR A 36 0.42 9.88 -13.30
N LEU A 37 -0.87 9.71 -13.01
CA LEU A 37 -1.68 8.56 -13.41
C LEU A 37 -2.18 8.75 -14.84
N ASP A 38 -1.98 7.76 -15.71
CA ASP A 38 -2.56 7.81 -17.05
C ASP A 38 -4.06 7.53 -16.99
N PHE A 39 -4.85 8.47 -17.51
CA PHE A 39 -6.31 8.35 -17.46
C PHE A 39 -6.84 7.17 -18.28
N ASN A 40 -6.29 6.93 -19.47
CA ASN A 40 -6.78 5.86 -20.34
C ASN A 40 -6.37 4.50 -19.76
N GLY A 41 -5.12 4.37 -19.32
CA GLY A 41 -4.63 3.17 -18.65
C GLY A 41 -5.42 2.84 -17.39
N GLU A 42 -5.67 3.84 -16.52
CA GLU A 42 -6.50 3.63 -15.32
C GLU A 42 -7.94 3.21 -15.68
N SER A 43 -8.49 3.73 -16.78
CA SER A 43 -9.85 3.41 -17.22
C SER A 43 -10.03 1.97 -17.71
N GLU A 44 -8.94 1.23 -17.98
CA GLU A 44 -8.99 -0.18 -18.36
C GLU A 44 -9.26 -1.10 -17.15
N TYR A 45 -8.98 -0.64 -15.92
CA TYR A 45 -9.26 -1.41 -14.72
C TYR A 45 -10.77 -1.58 -14.52
N CYS A 46 -11.19 -2.83 -14.29
CA CYS A 46 -12.57 -3.20 -14.07
C CYS A 46 -12.72 -3.83 -12.70
N ASN A 47 -13.61 -3.28 -11.87
CA ASN A 47 -13.93 -3.89 -10.58
C ASN A 47 -14.72 -5.18 -10.78
N PHE A 48 -14.44 -6.17 -9.95
CA PHE A 48 -15.29 -7.36 -9.87
C PHE A 48 -16.67 -7.00 -9.29
N PRO A 49 -17.75 -7.66 -9.74
CA PRO A 49 -19.07 -7.42 -9.19
C PRO A 49 -19.17 -8.01 -7.77
N GLY A 50 -19.92 -7.33 -6.90
CA GLY A 50 -20.16 -7.75 -5.52
C GLY A 50 -19.60 -6.76 -4.50
N ASP A 51 -19.69 -7.15 -3.22
CA ASP A 51 -19.15 -6.36 -2.12
C ASP A 51 -17.69 -6.73 -1.84
N ASP A 52 -16.89 -5.74 -1.44
CA ASP A 52 -15.53 -5.97 -0.95
C ASP A 52 -15.56 -6.78 0.35
N LEU A 53 -14.83 -7.90 0.38
CA LEU A 53 -14.77 -8.80 1.53
C LEU A 53 -13.43 -8.73 2.25
N THR A 54 -13.46 -8.43 3.55
CA THR A 54 -12.29 -8.55 4.42
C THR A 54 -12.12 -9.98 4.92
N ILE A 55 -10.94 -10.57 4.73
CA ILE A 55 -10.62 -11.90 5.27
C ILE A 55 -10.41 -11.80 6.79
N ALA A 56 -11.40 -12.25 7.56
CA ALA A 56 -11.46 -12.09 9.03
C ALA A 56 -10.20 -12.56 9.80
N LYS A 57 -9.50 -13.59 9.30
CA LYS A 57 -8.29 -14.17 9.91
C LYS A 57 -6.99 -13.66 9.29
N GLY A 58 -7.07 -12.62 8.46
CA GLY A 58 -5.94 -12.04 7.72
C GLY A 58 -5.57 -12.82 6.45
N TYR A 59 -5.02 -12.10 5.48
CA TYR A 59 -4.57 -12.66 4.20
C TYR A 59 -3.40 -13.65 4.34
N SER A 60 -2.67 -13.65 5.47
CA SER A 60 -1.56 -14.58 5.69
C SER A 60 -1.99 -16.04 5.59
N LYS A 61 -3.24 -16.36 5.95
CA LYS A 61 -3.79 -17.72 5.86
C LYS A 61 -3.83 -18.26 4.43
N VAL A 62 -4.03 -17.39 3.44
CA VAL A 62 -3.97 -17.78 2.02
C VAL A 62 -2.55 -18.19 1.67
N ILE A 63 -1.56 -17.36 2.04
CA ILE A 63 -0.15 -17.64 1.77
C ILE A 63 0.33 -18.89 2.52
N GLU A 64 -0.04 -19.05 3.78
CA GLU A 64 0.27 -20.24 4.60
C GLU A 64 -0.33 -21.51 3.97
N SER A 65 -1.57 -21.44 3.48
CA SER A 65 -2.22 -22.57 2.80
C SER A 65 -1.52 -22.93 1.50
N LEU A 66 -1.13 -21.93 0.68
CA LEU A 66 -0.38 -22.16 -0.55
C LEU A 66 1.03 -22.71 -0.27
N ALA A 67 1.67 -22.24 0.80
CA ALA A 67 2.98 -22.75 1.21
C ALA A 67 2.91 -24.21 1.68
N SER A 68 1.83 -24.62 2.35
CA SER A 68 1.70 -25.97 2.91
C SER A 68 1.64 -27.10 1.88
N VAL A 69 1.30 -26.80 0.62
CA VAL A 69 1.25 -27.81 -0.45
C VAL A 69 2.59 -27.99 -1.17
N LEU A 70 3.60 -27.18 -0.85
CA LEU A 70 4.93 -27.28 -1.44
C LEU A 70 5.79 -28.30 -0.71
N SER A 71 6.66 -28.98 -1.44
CA SER A 71 7.60 -29.94 -0.87
C SER A 71 8.53 -29.30 0.17
N PRO A 72 8.92 -30.04 1.23
CA PRO A 72 9.86 -29.55 2.23
C PRO A 72 11.16 -29.02 1.59
N GLY A 73 11.63 -27.85 2.04
CA GLY A 73 12.84 -27.21 1.52
C GLY A 73 12.67 -26.40 0.23
N MET A 74 11.46 -26.37 -0.36
CA MET A 74 11.19 -25.55 -1.55
C MET A 74 11.15 -24.04 -1.24
N ILE A 75 10.62 -23.67 -0.07
CA ILE A 75 10.69 -22.30 0.44
C ILE A 75 11.91 -22.18 1.35
N GLN A 76 12.82 -21.25 1.02
CA GLN A 76 14.00 -20.95 1.82
C GLN A 76 13.96 -19.50 2.30
N LEU A 77 13.56 -19.30 3.55
CA LEU A 77 13.48 -17.98 4.19
C LEU A 77 14.85 -17.48 4.66
N GLY A 78 14.97 -16.18 4.91
CA GLY A 78 16.20 -15.56 5.42
C GLY A 78 17.35 -15.49 4.40
N ARG A 79 17.08 -15.80 3.13
CA ARG A 79 18.09 -15.79 2.06
C ARG A 79 17.85 -14.64 1.07
N LYS A 80 18.62 -13.56 1.20
CA LYS A 80 18.57 -12.42 0.27
C LYS A 80 19.41 -12.70 -0.97
N VAL A 81 18.74 -12.85 -2.12
CA VAL A 81 19.40 -12.97 -3.43
C VAL A 81 20.13 -11.66 -3.73
N ALA A 82 21.40 -11.76 -4.11
CA ALA A 82 22.25 -10.65 -4.51
C ALA A 82 22.41 -10.61 -6.04
N LYS A 83 22.52 -11.76 -6.69
CA LYS A 83 22.76 -11.85 -8.13
C LYS A 83 22.09 -13.08 -8.72
N ILE A 84 21.58 -12.93 -9.94
CA ILE A 84 20.99 -14.01 -10.74
C ILE A 84 21.88 -14.16 -11.98
N GLU A 85 22.51 -15.32 -12.14
CA GLU A 85 23.33 -15.65 -13.32
C GLU A 85 22.59 -16.64 -14.21
N TRP A 86 22.50 -16.28 -15.48
CA TRP A 86 21.91 -17.10 -16.54
C TRP A 86 23.02 -17.93 -17.19
N GLN A 87 22.94 -19.25 -17.08
CA GLN A 87 23.90 -20.14 -17.75
C GLN A 87 23.42 -20.41 -19.18
N SER A 88 24.12 -19.81 -20.15
CA SER A 88 23.90 -20.09 -21.58
C SER A 88 24.87 -21.18 -22.04
N GLY A 89 24.39 -22.42 -22.03
CA GLY A 89 25.15 -23.55 -22.55
C GLY A 89 24.34 -24.83 -22.45
N ASN A 90 24.56 -25.76 -23.38
CA ASN A 90 24.08 -27.14 -23.26
C ASN A 90 24.51 -27.67 -21.88
N CYS A 91 23.56 -27.75 -20.94
CA CYS A 91 23.72 -28.54 -19.73
C CYS A 91 23.76 -30.00 -20.17
N CYS A 92 24.93 -30.46 -20.63
CA CYS A 92 25.21 -31.88 -20.74
C CYS A 92 25.11 -32.46 -19.33
N LEU A 93 24.21 -33.42 -19.20
CA LEU A 93 24.01 -34.26 -18.03
C LEU A 93 25.21 -35.20 -17.87
N ASP A 94 26.29 -34.74 -17.25
CA ASP A 94 27.25 -35.65 -16.64
C ASP A 94 26.84 -35.84 -15.17
N LEU A 95 25.95 -36.82 -14.99
CA LEU A 95 25.51 -37.33 -13.70
C LEU A 95 26.62 -38.16 -13.05
N GLU A 96 27.59 -37.53 -12.40
CA GLU A 96 28.45 -38.25 -11.44
C GLU A 96 28.57 -37.59 -10.07
N ASN A 97 28.02 -36.40 -9.84
CA ASN A 97 27.76 -35.90 -8.48
C ASN A 97 26.51 -35.03 -8.53
N GLY A 98 25.54 -35.31 -7.65
CA GLY A 98 24.16 -34.81 -7.66
C GLY A 98 23.94 -33.30 -7.49
N ASP A 99 24.81 -32.45 -8.03
CA ASP A 99 24.57 -31.02 -8.21
C ASP A 99 24.18 -30.77 -9.67
N SER A 100 22.88 -30.92 -9.96
CA SER A 100 22.29 -30.53 -11.23
C SER A 100 22.67 -29.06 -11.50
N THR A 101 23.41 -28.79 -12.57
CA THR A 101 23.71 -27.42 -13.02
C THR A 101 22.40 -26.72 -13.37
N LYS A 102 21.88 -25.94 -12.42
CA LYS A 102 20.63 -25.21 -12.61
C LYS A 102 20.86 -24.13 -13.67
N PRO A 103 19.93 -23.94 -14.63
CA PRO A 103 20.05 -22.94 -15.70
C PRO A 103 20.15 -21.51 -15.16
N VAL A 104 19.74 -21.33 -13.90
CA VAL A 104 19.81 -20.08 -13.14
C VAL A 104 20.59 -20.35 -11.86
N LYS A 105 21.72 -19.65 -11.70
CA LYS A 105 22.50 -19.67 -10.46
C LYS A 105 22.15 -18.43 -9.64
N LEU A 106 21.59 -18.65 -8.46
CA LEU A 106 21.33 -17.60 -7.49
C LEU A 106 22.55 -17.44 -6.59
N HIS A 107 23.05 -16.22 -6.51
CA HIS A 107 24.11 -15.82 -5.60
C HIS A 107 23.46 -15.07 -4.46
N PHE A 108 23.68 -15.52 -3.24
CA PHE A 108 23.24 -14.84 -2.02
C PHE A 108 24.37 -13.93 -1.54
N ARG A 109 24.11 -12.96 -0.67
CA ARG A 109 25.11 -11.92 -0.32
C ARG A 109 26.41 -12.50 0.26
N ASP A 110 27.42 -12.66 -0.59
CA ASP A 110 28.83 -12.94 -0.28
C ASP A 110 29.84 -12.18 -1.18
N GLY A 111 29.37 -11.17 -1.94
CA GLY A 111 30.22 -10.05 -2.39
C GLY A 111 30.62 -10.00 -3.87
N SER A 112 29.67 -9.99 -4.81
CA SER A 112 29.95 -9.53 -6.19
C SER A 112 28.76 -8.81 -6.85
N VAL A 113 29.10 -8.00 -7.87
CA VAL A 113 28.23 -7.03 -8.57
C VAL A 113 27.08 -7.71 -9.33
N ILE A 114 25.90 -7.10 -9.23
CA ILE A 114 24.64 -7.52 -9.83
C ILE A 114 24.72 -7.31 -11.36
N PRO A 115 24.45 -8.33 -12.20
CA PRO A 115 24.34 -8.12 -13.63
C PRO A 115 23.10 -7.25 -13.90
N PRO A 116 23.22 -6.19 -14.71
CA PRO A 116 22.08 -5.33 -15.01
C PRO A 116 20.99 -6.12 -15.72
N LEU A 117 19.72 -5.79 -15.43
CA LEU A 117 18.60 -6.25 -16.26
C LEU A 117 18.85 -5.84 -17.71
N PRO A 118 18.42 -6.65 -18.70
CA PRO A 118 18.42 -6.23 -20.10
C PRO A 118 17.73 -4.86 -20.23
N SER A 119 18.30 -3.98 -21.06
CA SER A 119 17.85 -2.59 -21.17
C SER A 119 16.37 -2.46 -21.48
N PHE A 120 15.81 -3.32 -22.32
CA PHE A 120 14.38 -3.30 -22.65
C PHE A 120 13.51 -3.53 -21.41
N LYS A 121 13.85 -4.50 -20.53
CA LYS A 121 13.09 -4.70 -19.28
C LYS A 121 13.25 -3.53 -18.32
N ALA A 122 14.46 -2.98 -18.22
CA ALA A 122 14.69 -1.81 -17.39
C ALA A 122 13.89 -0.59 -17.88
N GLN A 123 13.76 -0.41 -19.20
CA GLN A 123 12.96 0.64 -19.81
C GLN A 123 11.47 0.48 -19.49
N GLU A 124 10.89 -0.70 -19.65
CA GLU A 124 9.46 -0.90 -19.31
C GLU A 124 9.20 -0.72 -17.81
N ILE A 125 10.08 -1.22 -16.94
CA ILE A 125 9.98 -0.98 -15.49
C ILE A 125 10.04 0.52 -15.17
N SER A 126 10.87 1.29 -15.88
CA SER A 126 11.01 2.73 -15.63
C SER A 126 9.83 3.57 -16.12
N ARG A 127 8.99 3.03 -17.02
CA ARG A 127 7.79 3.70 -17.52
C ARG A 127 6.61 3.55 -16.58
N LEU A 128 6.53 2.42 -15.87
CA LEU A 128 5.50 2.20 -14.87
C LEU A 128 5.69 3.09 -13.64
N GLY A 129 4.57 3.50 -13.04
CA GLY A 129 4.57 4.12 -11.73
C GLY A 129 4.72 3.05 -10.64
N PHE A 130 5.49 3.35 -9.58
CA PHE A 130 5.53 2.54 -8.37
C PHE A 130 5.28 3.42 -7.16
N GLY A 131 4.11 3.24 -6.55
CA GLY A 131 3.57 4.12 -5.52
C GLY A 131 3.75 3.59 -4.11
N VAL A 132 3.40 4.42 -3.13
CA VAL A 132 3.45 4.07 -1.71
C VAL A 132 2.08 4.31 -1.09
N VAL A 133 1.50 3.27 -0.49
CA VAL A 133 0.31 3.35 0.34
C VAL A 133 0.53 2.55 1.61
N ASP A 134 0.51 3.22 2.75
CA ASP A 134 0.63 2.61 4.07
C ASP A 134 -0.70 2.59 4.81
N LYS A 135 -0.88 1.55 5.62
CA LYS A 135 -2.00 1.42 6.55
C LYS A 135 -1.53 1.75 7.96
N LEU A 136 -2.35 2.52 8.65
CA LEU A 136 -2.20 2.83 10.07
C LEU A 136 -3.35 2.19 10.83
N PHE A 137 -3.03 1.19 11.65
CA PHE A 137 -3.96 0.55 12.57
C PHE A 137 -3.89 1.21 13.94
N LEU A 138 -5.05 1.43 14.55
CA LEU A 138 -5.19 2.26 15.75
C LEU A 138 -6.11 1.55 16.76
N GLN A 139 -5.59 1.28 17.95
CA GLN A 139 -6.37 0.68 19.04
C GLN A 139 -7.08 1.78 19.84
N LEU A 140 -8.41 1.81 19.77
CA LEU A 140 -9.25 2.71 20.56
C LEU A 140 -9.16 2.37 22.06
N SER A 141 -9.13 3.39 22.92
CA SER A 141 -9.02 3.27 24.37
C SER A 141 -10.28 3.81 25.08
N PRO A 142 -10.73 3.17 26.18
CA PRO A 142 -10.19 1.95 26.78
C PRO A 142 -10.62 0.69 26.00
N ASN A 143 -9.78 -0.35 26.09
CA ASN A 143 -10.08 -1.64 25.48
C ASN A 143 -11.20 -2.33 26.27
N HIS A 144 -12.06 -3.08 25.58
CA HIS A 144 -13.15 -3.89 26.17
C HIS A 144 -12.69 -4.88 27.27
N ASP A 145 -11.39 -5.18 27.41
CA ASP A 145 -10.83 -6.02 28.47
C ASP A 145 -10.69 -5.32 29.83
N GLU A 146 -10.77 -3.99 29.88
CA GLU A 146 -10.84 -3.25 31.13
C GLU A 146 -12.31 -2.98 31.45
N ASN A 147 -12.80 -3.52 32.58
CA ASN A 147 -14.19 -3.46 33.10
C ASN A 147 -14.73 -2.03 33.34
N VAL A 148 -14.69 -1.16 32.32
CA VAL A 148 -15.09 0.24 32.35
C VAL A 148 -15.83 0.57 31.04
N GLY A 149 -17.09 0.15 30.94
CA GLY A 149 -18.16 0.96 30.33
C GLY A 149 -18.05 1.44 28.87
N TYR A 150 -17.41 0.71 27.96
CA TYR A 150 -17.55 0.93 26.50
C TYR A 150 -18.24 -0.24 25.79
N ASP A 151 -19.16 -0.93 26.48
CA ASP A 151 -19.83 -2.14 25.98
C ASP A 151 -20.64 -1.96 24.68
N GLU A 152 -20.78 -0.75 24.14
CA GLU A 152 -21.64 -0.48 22.97
C GLU A 152 -21.14 0.67 22.06
N MET A 153 -19.87 1.05 22.10
CA MET A 153 -19.41 2.15 21.25
C MET A 153 -19.10 1.67 19.82
N ASP A 154 -20.11 1.74 18.95
CA ASP A 154 -19.95 1.53 17.51
C ASP A 154 -19.23 2.76 16.90
N PHE A 155 -17.90 2.67 16.75
CA PHE A 155 -17.13 3.75 16.14
C PHE A 155 -17.55 3.90 14.66
N PRO A 156 -17.94 5.10 14.20
CA PRO A 156 -18.50 5.25 12.86
C PRO A 156 -17.44 5.09 11.76
N ASN A 157 -17.88 4.66 10.57
CA ASN A 157 -17.09 4.80 9.35
C ASN A 157 -17.02 6.30 9.01
N MET A 158 -15.84 6.91 9.14
CA MET A 158 -15.68 8.34 8.95
C MET A 158 -15.06 8.65 7.60
N ARG A 159 -15.69 9.60 6.91
CA ARG A 159 -15.11 10.33 5.76
C ARG A 159 -14.74 11.72 6.24
N MET A 160 -13.45 12.02 6.22
CA MET A 160 -12.92 13.25 6.77
C MET A 160 -12.67 14.25 5.64
N VAL A 161 -13.26 15.44 5.80
CA VAL A 161 -13.04 16.57 4.91
C VAL A 161 -12.25 17.62 5.66
N PHE A 162 -11.07 17.94 5.14
CA PHE A 162 -10.24 19.01 5.66
C PHE A 162 -10.35 20.24 4.78
N HIS A 163 -10.16 21.42 5.37
CA HIS A 163 -10.00 22.64 4.60
C HIS A 163 -8.68 22.59 3.80
N PRO A 164 -8.64 23.14 2.58
CA PRO A 164 -7.42 23.20 1.78
C PRO A 164 -6.24 23.84 2.54
N SER A 165 -5.03 23.39 2.23
CA SER A 165 -3.79 23.92 2.81
C SER A 165 -3.70 25.44 2.64
N GLY A 166 -3.36 26.15 3.72
CA GLY A 166 -3.29 27.61 3.74
C GLY A 166 -4.62 28.34 3.99
N ALA A 167 -5.75 27.63 4.09
CA ALA A 167 -7.00 28.25 4.49
C ALA A 167 -6.95 28.70 5.97
N HIS A 168 -7.33 29.95 6.25
CA HIS A 168 -7.45 30.49 7.62
C HIS A 168 -8.41 29.70 8.54
N LEU A 169 -9.27 28.85 7.95
CA LEU A 169 -10.25 28.03 8.65
C LEU A 169 -9.67 26.70 9.15
N SER A 170 -8.40 26.40 8.87
CA SER A 170 -7.81 25.13 9.27
C SER A 170 -7.60 25.06 10.78
N HIS A 171 -8.02 23.95 11.41
CA HIS A 171 -8.02 23.84 12.86
C HIS A 171 -6.58 23.71 13.39
N PRO A 172 -6.09 24.62 14.24
CA PRO A 172 -4.67 24.71 14.58
C PRO A 172 -4.15 23.50 15.38
N LYS A 173 -5.04 22.76 16.06
CA LYS A 173 -4.66 21.56 16.83
C LYS A 173 -4.57 20.28 15.99
N ILE A 174 -5.10 20.27 14.76
CA ILE A 174 -5.04 19.10 13.89
C ILE A 174 -3.70 19.13 13.15
N PRO A 175 -2.81 18.13 13.31
CA PRO A 175 -1.53 18.07 12.61
C PRO A 175 -1.69 18.12 11.09
N LEU A 176 -0.64 18.49 10.35
CA LEU A 176 -0.71 18.57 8.89
C LEU A 176 -0.75 17.19 8.22
N TRP A 177 0.09 16.25 8.69
CA TRP A 177 0.23 14.91 8.13
C TRP A 177 -1.09 14.12 8.05
N ILE A 178 -2.01 14.34 8.99
CA ILE A 178 -3.32 13.63 9.01
C ILE A 178 -4.37 14.26 8.09
N ARG A 179 -4.11 15.44 7.50
CA ARG A 179 -5.14 16.17 6.72
C ARG A 179 -5.36 15.61 5.32
N ARG A 180 -4.50 14.69 4.87
CA ARG A 180 -4.64 14.01 3.58
C ARG A 180 -5.05 12.55 3.69
N THR A 181 -5.32 12.03 4.89
CA THR A 181 -6.17 10.84 5.01
C THR A 181 -7.64 11.25 4.85
N ALA A 182 -8.39 10.45 4.11
CA ALA A 182 -9.81 10.68 3.86
C ALA A 182 -10.71 9.74 4.68
N LEU A 183 -10.18 8.60 5.13
CA LEU A 183 -10.98 7.50 5.67
C LEU A 183 -10.35 6.99 6.96
N ILE A 184 -11.19 6.83 7.99
CA ILE A 184 -10.89 6.03 9.17
C ILE A 184 -12.12 5.27 9.58
N HIS A 185 -11.97 3.96 9.80
CA HIS A 185 -13.07 3.11 10.18
C HIS A 185 -12.62 1.85 10.93
N PRO A 186 -13.52 1.18 11.67
CA PRO A 186 -13.23 -0.12 12.26
C PRO A 186 -12.82 -1.17 11.23
N ILE A 187 -11.89 -2.06 11.57
CA ILE A 187 -11.47 -3.16 10.67
C ILE A 187 -12.58 -4.21 10.46
N TYR A 188 -13.49 -4.32 11.43
CA TYR A 188 -14.71 -5.13 11.40
C TYR A 188 -15.81 -4.37 12.14
N PRO A 189 -17.10 -4.67 11.89
CA PRO A 189 -18.19 -4.15 12.70
C PRO A 189 -17.91 -4.35 14.20
N LYS A 190 -18.07 -3.28 15.00
CA LYS A 190 -17.78 -3.26 16.45
C LYS A 190 -16.32 -3.51 16.85
N SER A 191 -15.36 -3.41 15.92
CA SER A 191 -13.95 -3.52 16.28
C SER A 191 -13.47 -2.28 17.03
N SER A 192 -12.71 -2.49 18.09
CA SER A 192 -11.96 -1.43 18.78
C SER A 192 -10.66 -1.07 18.05
N VAL A 193 -10.32 -1.79 16.97
CA VAL A 193 -9.19 -1.46 16.09
C VAL A 193 -9.72 -0.74 14.85
N LEU A 194 -9.22 0.47 14.63
CA LEU A 194 -9.50 1.25 13.43
C LEU A 194 -8.35 1.14 12.44
N VAL A 195 -8.63 1.45 11.17
CA VAL A 195 -7.64 1.54 10.10
C VAL A 195 -7.82 2.84 9.32
N SER A 196 -6.69 3.43 8.93
CA SER A 196 -6.60 4.57 8.01
C SER A 196 -5.51 4.30 6.96
N TRP A 197 -5.62 4.96 5.81
CA TRP A 197 -4.64 4.88 4.72
C TRP A 197 -3.93 6.21 4.55
N PHE A 198 -2.69 6.14 4.08
CA PHE A 198 -1.86 7.27 3.68
C PHE A 198 -1.17 6.92 2.37
N ALA A 199 -1.06 7.86 1.44
CA ALA A 199 -0.44 7.66 0.13
C ALA A 199 0.68 8.67 -0.13
N GLY A 200 1.71 8.26 -0.88
CA GLY A 200 2.82 9.12 -1.29
C GLY A 200 3.59 9.70 -0.10
N GLU A 201 3.89 11.00 -0.15
CA GLU A 201 4.66 11.71 0.88
C GLU A 201 4.07 11.58 2.28
N GLU A 202 2.75 11.49 2.42
CA GLU A 202 2.12 11.36 3.74
C GLU A 202 2.33 9.99 4.36
N ALA A 203 2.46 8.94 3.54
CA ALA A 203 2.84 7.62 4.01
C ALA A 203 4.27 7.67 4.56
N LEU A 204 5.19 8.31 3.82
CA LEU A 204 6.58 8.48 4.23
C LEU A 204 6.73 9.38 5.46
N GLU A 205 5.87 10.39 5.63
CA GLU A 205 5.85 11.24 6.83
C GLU A 205 5.43 10.41 8.05
N VAL A 206 4.33 9.64 7.96
CA VAL A 206 3.85 8.77 9.06
C VAL A 206 4.88 7.68 9.43
N ASP A 207 5.63 7.18 8.46
CA ASP A 207 6.73 6.23 8.68
C ASP A 207 7.78 6.75 9.66
N ASN A 208 8.06 8.06 9.59
CA ASN A 208 9.11 8.76 10.33
C ASN A 208 8.65 9.32 11.68
N LEU A 209 7.35 9.54 11.90
CA LEU A 209 6.82 9.97 13.19
C LEU A 209 6.97 8.90 14.26
N ASP A 210 7.12 9.29 15.53
CA ASP A 210 7.05 8.32 16.62
C ASP A 210 5.60 7.93 16.97
N ASP A 211 5.45 6.86 17.73
CA ASP A 211 4.13 6.33 18.08
C ASP A 211 3.33 7.31 18.95
N GLU A 212 3.98 8.11 19.81
CA GLU A 212 3.31 9.08 20.68
C GLU A 212 2.77 10.27 19.89
N GLU A 213 3.54 10.80 18.94
CA GLU A 213 3.13 11.85 18.02
C GLU A 213 1.93 11.43 17.20
N ILE A 214 1.94 10.20 16.68
CA ILE A 214 0.80 9.64 15.94
C ILE A 214 -0.40 9.55 16.87
N ILE A 215 -0.28 8.86 18.02
CA ILE A 215 -1.38 8.67 18.98
C ILE A 215 -2.03 10.01 19.37
N ASN A 216 -1.21 11.00 19.72
CA ASN A 216 -1.67 12.34 20.10
C ASN A 216 -2.37 13.04 18.94
N GLY A 217 -1.79 12.94 17.73
CA GLY A 217 -2.34 13.53 16.52
C GLY A 217 -3.70 12.95 16.12
N VAL A 218 -3.83 11.62 16.11
CA VAL A 218 -5.13 10.98 15.79
C VAL A 218 -6.15 11.24 16.89
N SER A 219 -5.78 11.08 18.17
CA SER A 219 -6.69 11.31 19.30
C SER A 219 -7.25 12.74 19.29
N THR A 220 -6.37 13.72 19.04
CA THR A 220 -6.77 15.13 18.90
C THR A 220 -7.72 15.31 17.73
N THR A 221 -7.39 14.76 16.57
CA THR A 221 -8.18 14.89 15.35
C THR A 221 -9.57 14.27 15.53
N MET A 222 -9.67 13.03 16.00
CA MET A 222 -10.95 12.35 16.23
C MET A 222 -11.79 13.09 17.26
N SER A 223 -11.17 13.57 18.35
CA SER A 223 -11.86 14.37 19.36
C SER A 223 -12.45 15.65 18.78
N GLN A 224 -11.77 16.32 17.84
CA GLN A 224 -12.32 17.51 17.18
C GLN A 224 -13.48 17.17 16.25
N PHE A 225 -13.37 16.11 15.43
CA PHE A 225 -14.45 15.70 14.53
C PHE A 225 -15.71 15.25 15.29
N LEU A 226 -15.53 14.55 16.41
CA LEU A 226 -16.63 13.94 17.16
C LEU A 226 -17.14 14.78 18.34
N ALA A 227 -16.53 15.93 18.65
CA ALA A 227 -16.89 16.80 19.78
C ALA A 227 -18.40 17.15 19.85
N ASN A 228 -19.04 17.34 18.69
CA ASN A 228 -20.46 17.72 18.61
C ASN A 228 -21.41 16.54 18.38
N SER A 229 -20.88 15.31 18.23
CA SER A 229 -21.70 14.13 17.96
C SER A 229 -22.47 13.71 19.20
N LYS A 230 -23.80 13.57 19.08
CA LYS A 230 -24.69 13.21 20.19
C LYS A 230 -24.28 11.90 20.89
N HIS A 231 -23.71 10.95 20.15
CA HIS A 231 -23.23 9.67 20.65
C HIS A 231 -21.92 9.77 21.43
N PHE A 232 -21.12 10.81 21.19
CA PHE A 232 -19.78 10.99 21.78
C PHE A 232 -19.70 12.16 22.77
N LYS A 233 -20.80 12.91 22.97
CA LYS A 233 -20.89 14.09 23.85
C LYS A 233 -20.50 13.84 25.31
N ASN A 234 -20.65 12.62 25.81
CA ASN A 234 -20.35 12.26 27.20
C ASN A 234 -19.01 11.52 27.37
N SER A 235 -18.31 11.21 26.26
CA SER A 235 -16.99 10.58 26.31
C SER A 235 -15.92 11.66 26.43
N ASN A 236 -15.17 11.64 27.52
CA ASN A 236 -14.01 12.49 27.73
C ASN A 236 -12.93 12.14 26.71
N SER A 237 -12.86 12.85 25.58
CA SER A 237 -11.83 12.75 24.53
C SER A 237 -11.63 11.35 23.93
N ILE A 238 -11.74 11.23 22.61
CA ILE A 238 -11.37 9.99 21.92
C ILE A 238 -9.85 9.79 22.04
N LYS A 239 -9.44 8.63 22.57
CA LYS A 239 -8.04 8.27 22.78
C LYS A 239 -7.69 6.97 22.09
N PHE A 240 -6.44 6.88 21.64
CA PHE A 240 -5.84 5.66 21.14
C PHE A 240 -4.70 5.25 22.08
N SER A 241 -4.50 3.94 22.25
CA SER A 241 -3.50 3.39 23.18
C SER A 241 -2.33 2.72 22.49
N LYS A 242 -2.54 2.19 21.28
CA LYS A 242 -1.53 1.46 20.50
C LYS A 242 -1.74 1.72 19.02
N ILE A 243 -0.65 1.62 18.28
CA ILE A 243 -0.67 1.71 16.83
C ILE A 243 0.10 0.54 16.21
N LEU A 244 -0.20 0.27 14.95
CA LEU A 244 0.63 -0.55 14.07
C LEU A 244 0.66 0.15 12.71
N LYS A 245 1.84 0.55 12.26
CA LYS A 245 2.05 1.18 10.96
C LYS A 245 2.78 0.24 10.01
N CYS A 246 2.30 0.18 8.77
CA CYS A 246 3.10 -0.33 7.66
C CYS A 246 4.22 0.66 7.31
N LYS A 247 5.27 0.17 6.64
CA LYS A 247 6.43 0.95 6.19
C LYS A 247 6.85 0.56 4.77
N TRP A 248 5.88 0.44 3.87
CA TRP A 248 6.11 -0.11 2.53
C TRP A 248 7.15 0.70 1.75
N GLY A 249 7.12 2.03 1.86
CA GLY A 249 8.03 2.92 1.14
C GLY A 249 9.49 2.82 1.61
N THR A 250 9.72 2.49 2.89
CA THR A 250 11.06 2.45 3.49
C THR A 250 11.62 1.04 3.71
N ASP A 251 10.78 0.00 3.61
CA ASP A 251 11.22 -1.39 3.71
C ASP A 251 12.14 -1.77 2.53
N PRO A 252 13.39 -2.20 2.77
CA PRO A 252 14.37 -2.52 1.72
C PRO A 252 14.07 -3.77 0.90
N LEU A 253 12.98 -4.50 1.20
CA LEU A 253 12.48 -5.62 0.40
C LEU A 253 11.35 -5.20 -0.55
N PHE A 254 10.71 -4.06 -0.32
CA PHE A 254 9.55 -3.60 -1.10
C PHE A 254 9.79 -2.27 -1.79
N LEU A 255 10.35 -1.27 -1.08
CA LEU A 255 10.63 0.08 -1.60
C LEU A 255 9.41 0.78 -2.23
N GLY A 256 8.22 0.43 -1.75
CA GLY A 256 6.93 0.84 -2.26
C GLY A 256 5.87 -0.22 -2.02
N SER A 257 4.66 0.07 -2.48
CA SER A 257 3.47 -0.75 -2.21
C SER A 257 3.08 -1.57 -3.44
N TYR A 258 2.65 -0.90 -4.50
CA TYR A 258 2.26 -1.52 -5.76
C TYR A 258 2.40 -0.53 -6.92
N SER A 259 2.33 -1.08 -8.13
CA SER A 259 2.49 -0.35 -9.38
C SER A 259 1.18 0.27 -9.88
N TYR A 260 1.30 1.30 -10.72
CA TYR A 260 0.20 1.95 -11.45
C TYR A 260 0.65 2.35 -12.85
N ILE A 261 -0.31 2.57 -13.76
CA ILE A 261 -0.01 3.02 -15.12
C ILE A 261 0.26 4.53 -15.08
N ALA A 262 1.53 4.91 -15.22
CA ALA A 262 1.92 6.32 -15.23
C ALA A 262 1.66 6.96 -16.60
N VAL A 263 1.56 8.29 -16.66
CA VAL A 263 1.46 9.04 -17.91
C VAL A 263 2.59 8.63 -18.87
N GLY A 264 2.21 8.20 -20.07
CA GLY A 264 3.17 7.69 -21.08
C GLY A 264 3.49 6.19 -20.95
N SER A 265 2.82 5.48 -20.05
CA SER A 265 2.83 4.02 -19.88
C SER A 265 1.50 3.41 -20.36
N SER A 266 1.42 2.08 -20.41
CA SER A 266 0.21 1.34 -20.78
C SER A 266 0.23 -0.08 -20.21
N GLY A 267 -0.89 -0.81 -20.33
CA GLY A 267 -0.97 -2.23 -19.98
C GLY A 267 0.11 -3.10 -20.66
N ASP A 268 0.50 -2.75 -21.89
CA ASP A 268 1.58 -3.42 -22.64
C ASP A 268 2.91 -3.50 -21.88
N ASP A 269 3.17 -2.57 -20.95
CA ASP A 269 4.41 -2.55 -20.17
C ASP A 269 4.43 -3.68 -19.14
N PHE A 270 3.26 -4.03 -18.58
CA PHE A 270 3.12 -5.22 -17.73
C PHE A 270 3.36 -6.50 -18.53
N ASP A 271 2.82 -6.59 -19.74
CA ASP A 271 3.00 -7.75 -20.62
C ASP A 271 4.48 -7.93 -21.00
N ALA A 272 5.16 -6.84 -21.35
CA ALA A 272 6.58 -6.86 -21.69
C ALA A 272 7.49 -7.22 -20.50
N ILE A 273 7.11 -6.84 -19.28
CA ILE A 273 7.79 -7.29 -18.06
C ILE A 273 7.53 -8.77 -17.82
N ALA A 274 6.31 -9.26 -18.03
CA ALA A 274 5.95 -10.67 -17.86
C ALA A 274 6.66 -11.60 -18.86
N GLU A 275 7.10 -11.09 -20.02
CA GLU A 275 7.86 -11.87 -20.99
C GLU A 275 9.10 -12.54 -20.37
N PRO A 276 9.34 -13.83 -20.65
CA PRO A 276 10.44 -14.53 -20.03
C PRO A 276 11.80 -14.11 -20.58
N LEU A 277 12.84 -14.23 -19.75
CA LEU A 277 14.22 -14.21 -20.24
C LEU A 277 14.75 -15.63 -20.47
N PRO A 278 15.55 -15.85 -21.54
CA PRO A 278 15.88 -14.91 -22.62
C PRO A 278 14.77 -14.77 -23.69
N LYS A 279 14.74 -13.64 -24.41
CA LYS A 279 13.75 -13.34 -25.48
C LYS A 279 14.20 -13.99 -26.81
N GLY A 280 13.53 -15.07 -27.25
CA GLY A 280 13.77 -15.70 -28.56
C GLY A 280 13.45 -17.20 -28.65
N ASN A 281 13.26 -17.71 -29.87
CA ASN A 281 13.08 -19.14 -30.17
C ASN A 281 14.43 -19.87 -30.05
N LEU A 282 14.68 -20.46 -28.88
CA LEU A 282 15.73 -21.46 -28.72
C LEU A 282 15.26 -22.78 -29.33
N GLN A 283 15.27 -22.87 -30.66
CA GLN A 283 14.88 -24.11 -31.36
C GLN A 283 15.79 -25.31 -31.03
N ASN A 284 16.90 -25.15 -30.28
CA ASN A 284 17.83 -26.23 -29.96
C ASN A 284 18.52 -26.14 -28.57
N SER A 285 17.99 -25.40 -27.59
CA SER A 285 18.51 -25.48 -26.22
C SER A 285 17.38 -25.51 -25.21
N LEU A 286 17.43 -26.49 -24.31
CA LEU A 286 16.53 -26.72 -23.17
C LEU A 286 15.69 -25.52 -22.72
N ASN A 287 14.37 -25.74 -22.72
CA ASN A 287 13.28 -24.80 -22.41
C ASN A 287 13.29 -24.28 -20.97
N PHE A 288 14.20 -23.38 -20.61
CA PHE A 288 14.17 -22.71 -19.30
C PHE A 288 13.94 -21.22 -19.45
N LYS A 289 12.86 -20.75 -18.83
CA LYS A 289 12.35 -19.38 -18.87
C LYS A 289 12.28 -18.83 -17.46
N CYS A 290 12.80 -17.63 -17.23
CA CYS A 290 12.49 -16.88 -16.01
C CYS A 290 11.40 -15.86 -16.28
N TYR A 291 10.36 -15.94 -15.46
CA TYR A 291 9.24 -15.02 -15.48
C TYR A 291 9.44 -13.95 -14.42
N PHE A 292 9.04 -12.73 -14.76
CA PHE A 292 8.96 -11.62 -13.83
C PHE A 292 7.48 -11.38 -13.56
N GLN A 293 7.17 -11.05 -12.32
CA GLN A 293 5.82 -10.67 -11.92
C GLN A 293 5.92 -9.33 -11.20
N VAL A 294 5.02 -8.43 -11.55
CA VAL A 294 4.85 -7.14 -10.87
C VAL A 294 3.57 -7.22 -10.07
N THR A 295 3.58 -6.68 -8.86
CA THR A 295 2.35 -6.51 -8.08
C THR A 295 1.61 -5.30 -8.60
N THR A 296 0.46 -5.55 -9.21
CA THR A 296 -0.56 -4.54 -9.53
C THR A 296 -1.68 -4.65 -8.51
N THR A 297 -2.34 -3.54 -8.22
CA THR A 297 -3.67 -3.62 -7.61
C THR A 297 -4.65 -4.19 -8.65
N SER A 298 -5.30 -5.29 -8.32
CA SER A 298 -6.62 -5.61 -8.85
C SER A 298 -7.58 -5.40 -7.68
N SER A 299 -8.34 -4.30 -7.71
CA SER A 299 -9.51 -4.14 -6.85
C SER A 299 -10.69 -4.91 -7.43
#